data_AF-A0A2D6R1T5-F1
#
_entry.id   AF-A0A2D6R1T5-F1
#
_cell.length_a   1.000
_cell.length_b   1.000
_cell.length_c   1.000
_cell.angle_alpha   90.00
_cell.angle_beta   90.00
_cell.angle_gamma   90.00
#
_symmetry.space_group_name_H-M   'P 1'
#
loop_
_entity.id
_entity.type
_entity.pdbx_description
1 polymer ?
#
loop_
_entity_poly.entity_id
_entity_poly.type
_entity_poly.pdbx_seq_one_letter_code
_entity_poly.pdbx_strand_id
1 'polypeptide(L)'
;MLDYLRRNWTEVGPKLVDKLRVYTGTMDNFYLNNSTRELEQWMKTTENPHYEGFFMYGDGKGHCFSGPVSRAERLREMAQFIMTKKPEGATTPWWSY
;
A
#
# COMPACT_ATOMS: atom_id res chain seq x y z
N MET A 1 2.54 -9.50 10.04
CA MET A 1 1.63 -9.04 8.97
C MET A 1 1.21 -10.18 8.04
N LEU A 2 2.14 -10.78 7.29
CA LEU A 2 1.83 -11.83 6.30
C LEU A 2 1.02 -13.00 6.87
N ASP A 3 1.43 -13.57 8.00
CA ASP A 3 0.72 -14.69 8.65
C ASP A 3 -0.75 -14.35 8.98
N TYR A 4 -1.01 -13.15 9.50
CA TYR A 4 -2.37 -12.71 9.78
C TYR A 4 -3.20 -12.58 8.50
N LEU A 5 -2.64 -11.99 7.44
CA LEU A 5 -3.34 -11.86 6.16
C LEU A 5 -3.66 -13.24 5.55
N ARG A 6 -2.72 -14.19 5.61
CA ARG A 6 -2.93 -15.58 5.16
C ARG A 6 -4.11 -16.25 5.85
N ARG A 7 -4.22 -16.09 7.17
CA ARG A 7 -5.26 -16.74 7.97
C ARG A 7 -6.63 -16.09 7.83
N ASN A 8 -6.68 -14.79 7.54
CA ASN A 8 -7.91 -14.00 7.64
C ASN A 8 -8.34 -13.36 6.32
N TRP A 9 -7.74 -13.75 5.19
CA TRP A 9 -7.94 -13.07 3.90
C TRP A 9 -9.41 -12.96 3.48
N THR A 10 -10.20 -14.00 3.72
CA THR A 10 -11.64 -13.99 3.42
C THR A 10 -12.38 -12.84 4.11
N GLU A 11 -11.94 -12.44 5.31
CA GLU A 11 -12.57 -11.35 6.05
C GLU A 11 -11.96 -9.99 5.74
N VAL A 12 -10.62 -9.92 5.66
CA VAL A 12 -9.91 -8.65 5.55
C VAL A 12 -9.64 -8.23 4.11
N GLY A 13 -9.55 -9.19 3.18
CA GLY A 13 -9.33 -8.96 1.75
C GLY A 13 -10.33 -7.95 1.17
N PRO A 14 -11.65 -8.16 1.32
CA PRO A 14 -12.66 -7.20 0.84
C PRO A 14 -12.50 -5.79 1.42
N LYS A 15 -11.91 -5.66 2.62
CA LYS A 15 -11.67 -4.37 3.28
C LYS A 15 -10.39 -3.70 2.80
N LEU A 16 -9.42 -4.45 2.27
CA LEU A 16 -8.07 -4.00 1.94
C LEU A 16 -7.80 -3.83 0.44
N VAL A 17 -8.64 -4.41 -0.42
CA VAL A 17 -8.57 -4.21 -1.88
C VAL A 17 -8.45 -2.71 -2.21
N ASP A 18 -7.52 -2.39 -3.10
CA ASP A 18 -7.09 -1.05 -3.54
C ASP A 18 -6.40 -0.14 -2.49
N LYS A 19 -6.27 -0.56 -1.23
CA LYS A 19 -5.78 0.32 -0.15
C LYS A 19 -4.33 0.11 0.25
N LEU A 20 -3.72 -1.02 -0.12
CA LEU A 20 -2.36 -1.34 0.28
C LEU A 20 -1.34 -0.77 -0.70
N ARG A 21 -0.50 0.15 -0.21
CA ARG A 21 0.65 0.71 -0.93
C ARG A 21 1.89 0.61 -0.06
N VAL A 22 2.85 -0.23 -0.45
CA VAL A 22 4.05 -0.53 0.33
C VAL A 22 5.29 -0.01 -0.41
N TYR A 23 6.14 0.69 0.32
CA TYR A 23 7.39 1.27 -0.18
C TYR A 23 8.55 0.77 0.68
N THR A 24 9.58 0.20 0.05
CA THR A 24 10.75 -0.32 0.77
C THR A 24 12.01 -0.12 -0.08
N GLY A 25 13.15 0.17 0.52
CA GLY A 25 14.43 0.27 -0.20
C GLY A 25 15.02 -1.12 -0.52
N THR A 26 15.72 -1.28 -1.64
CA THR A 26 16.39 -2.57 -1.96
C THR A 26 17.62 -2.84 -1.10
N MET A 27 18.21 -1.80 -0.51
CA MET A 27 19.36 -1.86 0.42
C MET A 27 18.94 -1.51 1.85
N ASP A 28 17.75 -1.92 2.28
CA ASP A 28 17.27 -1.67 3.65
C ASP A 28 18.24 -2.23 4.71
N ASN A 29 18.66 -1.37 5.63
CA ASN A 29 19.69 -1.68 6.63
C ASN A 29 19.24 -2.72 7.67
N PHE A 30 17.94 -3.00 7.75
CA PHE A 30 17.34 -3.98 8.67
C PHE A 30 16.74 -5.18 7.92
N TYR A 31 17.05 -5.33 6.62
CA TYR A 31 16.60 -6.44 5.77
C TYR A 31 15.07 -6.58 5.68
N LEU A 32 14.31 -5.50 5.92
CA LEU A 32 12.84 -5.52 5.86
C LEU A 32 12.30 -5.72 4.44
N ASN A 33 13.15 -5.49 3.44
CA ASN A 33 12.89 -5.77 2.03
C ASN A 33 12.58 -7.26 1.79
N ASN A 34 13.21 -8.18 2.52
CA ASN A 34 12.96 -9.62 2.35
C ASN A 34 11.51 -9.98 2.72
N SER A 35 11.06 -9.59 3.91
CA SER A 35 9.67 -9.82 4.32
C SER A 35 8.66 -9.06 3.46
N THR A 36 9.04 -7.90 2.92
CA THR A 36 8.20 -7.16 1.95
C THR A 36 8.02 -7.97 0.66
N ARG A 37 9.09 -8.59 0.15
CA ARG A 37 9.03 -9.44 -1.05
C ARG A 37 8.21 -10.70 -0.82
N GLU A 38 8.34 -11.34 0.33
CA GLU A 38 7.50 -12.49 0.69
C GLU A 38 6.01 -12.12 0.73
N LEU A 39 5.70 -10.94 1.28
CA LEU A 39 4.34 -10.42 1.29
C LEU A 39 3.84 -10.18 -0.14
N GLU A 40 4.61 -9.49 -0.99
CA GLU A 40 4.24 -9.26 -2.40
C GLU A 40 3.98 -10.57 -3.14
N GLN A 41 4.87 -11.56 -3.01
CA GLN A 41 4.72 -12.85 -3.69
C GLN A 41 3.44 -13.57 -3.26
N TRP A 42 3.09 -13.53 -1.96
CA TRP A 42 1.83 -14.09 -1.49
C TRP A 42 0.61 -13.28 -1.93
N MET A 43 0.69 -11.94 -1.97
CA MET A 43 -0.43 -11.10 -2.42
C MET A 43 -0.84 -11.43 -3.87
N LYS A 44 0.12 -11.78 -4.74
CA LYS A 44 -0.13 -12.25 -6.12
C LYS A 44 -0.94 -13.55 -6.18
N THR A 45 -0.99 -14.33 -5.11
CA THR A 45 -1.75 -15.59 -5.04
C THR A 45 -3.09 -15.44 -4.32
N THR A 46 -3.48 -14.21 -3.94
CA THR A 46 -4.76 -14.01 -3.23
C THR A 46 -5.94 -14.30 -4.15
N GLU A 47 -7.01 -14.85 -3.60
CA GLU A 47 -8.24 -15.12 -4.34
C GLU A 47 -9.44 -14.80 -3.43
N ASN A 48 -10.59 -14.50 -4.05
CA ASN A 48 -11.86 -14.28 -3.37
C ASN A 48 -11.80 -13.32 -2.15
N PRO A 49 -11.37 -12.05 -2.31
CA PRO A 49 -11.06 -11.36 -3.57
C PRO A 49 -9.57 -11.49 -3.96
N HIS A 50 -9.29 -11.40 -5.27
CA HIS A 50 -7.92 -11.28 -5.77
C HIS A 50 -7.45 -9.82 -5.69
N TYR A 51 -6.29 -9.58 -5.10
CA TYR A 51 -5.65 -8.27 -5.05
C TYR A 51 -4.15 -8.40 -4.78
N GLU A 52 -3.33 -7.97 -5.74
CA GLU A 52 -1.87 -8.08 -5.63
C GLU A 52 -1.22 -6.99 -4.76
N GLY A 53 -1.97 -5.93 -4.40
CA GLY A 53 -1.40 -4.76 -3.73
C GLY A 53 -0.56 -3.86 -4.65
N PHE A 54 -0.10 -2.73 -4.13
CA PHE A 54 0.94 -1.93 -4.77
C PHE A 54 2.24 -2.02 -3.97
N PHE A 55 3.32 -2.42 -4.64
CA PHE A 55 4.65 -2.51 -4.06
C PHE A 55 5.64 -1.72 -4.92
N MET A 56 6.45 -0.89 -4.27
CA MET A 56 7.52 -0.15 -4.93
C MET A 56 8.81 -0.30 -4.16
N TYR A 57 9.85 -0.72 -4.89
CA TYR A 57 11.19 -0.88 -4.35
C TYR A 57 12.08 0.26 -4.82
N GLY A 58 12.73 0.96 -3.89
CA GLY A 58 13.70 2.00 -4.20
C GLY A 58 15.07 1.40 -4.44
N ASP A 59 15.55 1.41 -5.69
CA ASP A 59 16.86 0.85 -6.02
C ASP A 59 18.00 1.63 -5.34
N GLY A 60 18.91 0.90 -4.69
CA GLY A 60 19.98 1.46 -3.86
C GLY A 60 19.50 2.25 -2.63
N LYS A 61 18.20 2.27 -2.34
CA LYS A 61 17.66 3.02 -1.20
C LYS A 61 17.73 2.19 0.08
N GLY A 62 18.09 2.85 1.17
CA GLY A 62 18.21 2.26 2.50
C GLY A 62 16.88 2.24 3.25
N HIS A 63 17.01 2.11 4.58
CA HIS A 63 15.88 2.19 5.49
C HIS A 63 15.13 3.53 5.36
N CYS A 64 13.85 3.55 5.73
CA CYS A 64 12.95 4.71 5.63
C CYS A 64 12.67 5.23 4.20
N PHE A 65 12.98 4.48 3.14
CA PHE A 65 12.55 4.85 1.79
C PHE A 65 11.01 4.85 1.70
N SER A 66 10.43 6.03 1.45
CA SER A 66 8.97 6.25 1.42
C SER A 66 8.41 6.52 0.02
N GLY A 67 9.11 6.10 -1.03
CA GLY A 67 8.78 6.39 -2.42
C GLY A 67 9.50 7.63 -2.99
N PRO A 68 9.25 7.96 -4.27
CA PRO A 68 10.00 8.98 -5.00
C PRO A 68 9.50 10.40 -4.77
N VAL A 69 8.33 10.55 -4.15
CA VAL A 69 7.65 11.84 -3.95
C VAL A 69 7.93 12.41 -2.56
N SER A 70 7.80 13.73 -2.43
CA SER A 70 7.82 14.41 -1.14
C SER A 70 6.64 14.00 -0.25
N ARG A 71 6.74 14.29 1.05
CA ARG A 71 5.63 14.05 1.99
C ARG A 71 4.37 14.83 1.62
N ALA A 72 4.51 16.05 1.10
CA ALA A 72 3.37 16.86 0.68
C ALA A 72 2.67 16.26 -0.54
N GLU A 73 3.43 15.81 -1.55
CA GLU A 73 2.88 15.11 -2.71
C GLU A 73 2.22 13.80 -2.32
N ARG A 74 2.82 13.03 -1.40
CA ARG A 74 2.20 11.82 -0.86
C ARG A 74 0.83 12.10 -0.26
N LEU A 75 0.71 13.16 0.54
CA LEU A 75 -0.58 13.56 1.11
C LEU A 75 -1.59 13.93 0.02
N ARG A 76 -1.15 14.58 -1.06
CA ARG A 76 -2.01 14.86 -2.22
C ARG A 76 -2.48 13.58 -2.92
N GLU A 77 -1.59 12.60 -3.15
CA GLU A 77 -1.97 11.30 -3.72
C GLU A 77 -3.01 10.58 -2.84
N MET A 78 -2.83 10.61 -1.52
CA MET A 78 -3.77 10.03 -0.57
C MET A 78 -5.13 10.74 -0.61
N ALA A 79 -5.13 12.07 -0.62
CA ALA A 79 -6.35 12.85 -0.74
C ALA A 79 -7.08 12.56 -2.06
N GLN A 80 -6.38 12.54 -3.19
CA GLN A 80 -6.94 12.18 -4.49
C GLN A 80 -7.53 10.76 -4.47
N PHE A 81 -6.85 9.79 -3.88
CA PHE A 81 -7.40 8.44 -3.72
C PHE A 81 -8.68 8.43 -2.87
N ILE A 82 -8.74 9.21 -1.79
CA ILE A 82 -9.96 9.37 -1.00
C ILE A 82 -11.08 9.97 -1.86
N MET A 83 -10.76 10.97 -2.69
CA MET A 83 -11.75 11.59 -3.59
C MET A 83 -12.36 10.59 -4.58
N THR A 84 -11.59 9.61 -5.08
CA THR A 84 -12.11 8.59 -6.00
C THR A 84 -12.93 7.50 -5.31
N LYS A 85 -12.81 7.35 -3.99
CA LYS A 85 -13.49 6.32 -3.20
C LYS A 85 -14.60 6.87 -2.29
N LYS A 86 -14.77 8.20 -2.22
CA LYS A 86 -15.78 8.83 -1.35
C LYS A 86 -17.20 8.44 -1.78
N PRO A 87 -18.15 8.28 -0.83
CA PRO A 87 -19.55 8.08 -1.18
C PRO A 87 -20.13 9.24 -1.99
N GLU A 88 -21.16 8.94 -2.78
CA GLU A 88 -21.95 9.97 -3.44
C GLU A 88 -22.56 10.93 -2.39
N GLY A 89 -22.57 12.23 -2.67
CA GLY A 89 -23.04 13.27 -1.75
C GLY A 89 -22.06 13.66 -0.63
N ALA A 90 -20.94 12.94 -0.43
CA ALA A 90 -19.94 13.34 0.57
C ALA A 90 -19.23 14.66 0.17
N THR A 91 -19.28 15.67 1.05
CA THR A 91 -18.57 16.96 0.88
C THR A 91 -17.12 16.88 1.33
N THR A 92 -16.23 17.64 0.69
CA THR A 92 -14.79 17.63 0.98
C THR A 92 -14.23 19.05 1.13
N PRO A 93 -14.65 19.83 2.15
CA PRO A 93 -14.25 21.23 2.31
C PRO A 93 -12.75 21.41 2.61
N TRP A 94 -12.07 20.33 3.00
CA TRP A 94 -10.63 20.27 3.25
C TRP A 94 -9.80 20.04 1.97
N TRP A 95 -10.44 19.82 0.81
CA TRP A 95 -9.78 19.57 -0.47
C TRP A 95 -10.28 20.53 -1.55
N SER A 96 -9.41 21.44 -1.98
CA SER A 96 -9.71 22.49 -2.97
C SER A 96 -8.70 22.56 -4.13
N TYR A 97 -7.92 21.50 -4.31
CA TYR A 97 -6.90 21.37 -5.35
C TYR A 97 -7.43 20.68 -6.61
#